data_AF-K0UGT8-F1
#
_entry.id   AF-K0UGT8-F1
#
_cell.length_a   1.000
_cell.length_b   1.000
_cell.length_c   1.000
_cell.angle_alpha   90.00
_cell.angle_beta   90.00
_cell.angle_gamma   90.00
#
_symmetry.space_group_name_H-M   'P 1'
#
loop_
_entity.id
_entity.type
_entity.pdbx_description
1 polymer ?
#
loop_
_entity_poly.entity_id
_entity_poly.type
_entity_poly.pdbx_seq_one_letter_code
_entity_poly.pdbx_strand_id
1 'polypeptide(L)'
;MTSRAPLSLLAAAITAVSVLAGCGSGTDSEPSAQTPASGCRTLAENPGWYGVNRDRIDAMLAELGTCGADGSVTDGAPLALFDWDNTVVKNDIGDATFFWMVRNGKLRAPAGGDWSTTSPYLTPQATAALSKACAAAKPGEPMPTNTDLGCADELLSVYTDGE
;
A
#
# COMPACT_ATOMS: atom_id res chain seq x y z
N MET A 1 51.65 -7.58 20.98
CA MET A 1 51.78 -8.89 20.33
C MET A 1 51.40 -8.73 18.87
N THR A 2 52.41 -8.73 18.03
CA THR A 2 52.33 -8.78 16.57
C THR A 2 51.86 -10.16 16.12
N SER A 3 50.91 -10.26 15.19
CA SER A 3 50.95 -11.33 14.22
C SER A 3 50.45 -10.86 12.87
N ARG A 4 51.28 -11.14 11.86
CA ARG A 4 51.13 -10.80 10.44
C ARG A 4 50.34 -11.89 9.71
N ALA A 5 49.83 -11.50 8.55
CA ALA A 5 49.01 -12.20 7.56
C ALA A 5 49.54 -13.59 7.10
N PRO A 6 48.77 -14.30 6.25
CA PRO A 6 49.03 -14.11 4.82
C PRO A 6 47.79 -13.91 3.94
N LEU A 7 48.00 -13.10 2.90
CA LEU A 7 47.25 -13.07 1.65
C LEU A 7 47.18 -14.48 1.04
N SER A 8 46.00 -14.87 0.60
CA SER A 8 45.84 -15.88 -0.45
C SER A 8 45.31 -15.18 -1.71
N LEU A 9 46.24 -14.91 -2.62
CA LEU A 9 45.97 -14.72 -4.05
C LEU A 9 45.62 -16.09 -4.64
N LEU A 10 44.49 -16.21 -5.35
CA LEU A 10 44.25 -17.32 -6.29
C LEU A 10 43.37 -16.84 -7.46
N ALA A 11 44.07 -16.60 -8.57
CA ALA A 11 43.74 -16.85 -9.97
C ALA A 11 42.32 -16.60 -10.50
N ALA A 12 42.24 -15.64 -11.42
CA ALA A 12 41.19 -15.54 -12.42
C ALA A 12 41.21 -16.78 -13.35
N ALA A 13 40.05 -17.41 -13.52
CA ALA A 13 39.80 -18.34 -14.61
C ALA A 13 38.73 -17.71 -15.53
N ILE A 14 39.17 -17.23 -16.69
CA ILE A 14 38.30 -16.82 -17.79
C ILE A 14 37.92 -18.11 -18.52
N THR A 15 36.70 -18.59 -18.32
CA THR A 15 36.14 -19.67 -19.11
C THR A 15 35.27 -19.07 -20.20
N ALA A 16 35.82 -18.95 -21.41
CA ALA A 16 35.05 -18.71 -22.61
C ALA A 16 34.29 -20.00 -22.97
N VAL A 17 32.97 -20.00 -22.86
CA VAL A 17 32.12 -21.06 -23.41
C VAL A 17 31.33 -20.45 -24.57
N SER A 18 31.66 -20.90 -25.77
CA SER A 18 30.96 -20.58 -27.01
C SER A 18 29.71 -21.44 -27.17
N VAL A 19 28.57 -20.77 -27.31
CA VAL A 19 27.33 -21.10 -28.03
C VAL A 19 27.06 -22.57 -28.38
N LEU A 20 26.02 -23.13 -27.76
CA LEU A 20 25.14 -24.12 -28.39
C LEU A 20 23.76 -23.47 -28.57
N ALA A 21 23.41 -23.21 -29.82
CA ALA A 21 22.07 -22.83 -30.23
C ALA A 21 21.13 -24.04 -30.02
N GLY A 22 20.28 -23.96 -29.00
CA GLY A 22 19.17 -24.88 -28.79
C GLY A 22 17.89 -24.24 -29.30
N CYS A 23 17.38 -24.74 -30.44
CA CYS A 23 16.01 -24.47 -30.89
C CYS A 23 15.03 -25.18 -29.95
N GLY A 24 14.65 -24.51 -28.87
CA GLY A 24 13.53 -24.89 -28.02
C GLY A 24 12.28 -24.11 -28.46
N SER A 25 11.39 -24.77 -29.20
CA SER A 25 10.04 -24.28 -29.46
C SER A 25 9.21 -24.33 -28.17
N GLY A 26 9.41 -23.36 -27.30
CA GLY A 26 8.47 -22.98 -26.25
C GLY A 26 7.75 -21.74 -26.73
N THR A 27 6.48 -21.89 -27.14
CA THR A 27 5.58 -20.76 -27.41
C THR A 27 5.17 -20.13 -26.09
N ASP A 28 6.10 -19.40 -25.47
CA ASP A 28 5.71 -18.27 -24.63
C ASP A 28 5.43 -17.14 -25.61
N SER A 29 4.15 -16.91 -25.88
CA SER A 29 3.69 -15.74 -26.60
C SER A 29 4.05 -14.51 -25.76
N GLU A 30 5.26 -13.98 -25.93
CA GLU A 30 5.55 -12.60 -25.56
C GLU A 30 4.52 -11.73 -26.28
N PRO A 31 3.78 -10.87 -25.56
CA PRO A 31 2.97 -9.87 -26.23
C PRO A 31 3.93 -9.01 -27.05
N SER A 32 3.79 -9.08 -28.38
CA SER A 32 4.45 -8.20 -29.34
C SER A 32 4.34 -6.78 -28.82
N ALA A 33 5.46 -6.18 -28.43
CA ALA A 33 5.54 -4.75 -28.14
C ALA A 33 5.08 -4.02 -29.40
N GLN A 34 3.83 -3.53 -29.37
CA GLN A 34 3.30 -2.70 -30.45
C GLN A 34 4.14 -1.44 -30.47
N THR A 35 4.77 -1.15 -31.61
CA THR A 35 5.47 0.12 -31.82
C THR A 35 4.51 1.25 -31.45
N PRO A 36 4.86 2.13 -30.50
CA PRO A 36 3.96 3.20 -30.09
C PRO A 36 3.53 4.00 -31.32
N ALA A 37 2.24 4.26 -31.45
CA ALA A 37 1.72 5.12 -32.51
C ALA A 37 2.55 6.42 -32.51
N SER A 38 3.24 6.69 -33.61
CA SER A 38 4.21 7.78 -33.69
C SER A 38 3.51 9.12 -33.40
N GLY A 39 3.71 9.65 -32.20
CA GLY A 39 3.14 10.94 -31.76
C GLY A 39 2.38 10.92 -30.43
N CYS A 40 1.94 9.75 -29.93
CA CYS A 40 1.23 9.67 -28.65
C CYS A 40 2.21 9.59 -27.48
N ARG A 41 1.87 10.23 -26.35
CA ARG A 41 2.66 10.11 -25.11
C ARG A 41 2.51 8.68 -24.55
N THR A 42 3.63 8.05 -24.24
CA THR A 42 3.70 6.80 -23.48
C THR A 42 3.97 7.08 -22.00
N LEU A 43 3.69 6.09 -21.15
CA LEU A 43 4.01 6.15 -19.74
C LEU A 43 5.53 6.24 -19.53
N ALA A 44 5.93 7.10 -18.58
CA ALA A 44 7.33 7.27 -18.22
C ALA A 44 7.94 5.94 -17.74
N GLU A 45 9.17 5.68 -18.18
CA GLU A 45 9.98 4.60 -17.61
C GLU A 45 10.24 4.90 -16.12
N ASN A 46 9.91 3.93 -15.26
CA ASN A 46 10.04 4.07 -13.82
C ASN A 46 10.30 2.67 -13.22
N PRO A 47 11.33 2.50 -12.37
CA PRO A 47 11.61 1.21 -11.73
C PRO A 47 10.49 0.71 -10.80
N GLY A 48 9.51 1.55 -10.45
CA GLY A 48 8.31 1.17 -9.72
C GLY A 48 7.29 0.36 -10.53
N TRP A 49 7.42 0.31 -11.86
CA TRP A 49 6.62 -0.60 -12.68
C TRP A 49 7.10 -2.04 -12.52
N TYR A 50 6.20 -2.92 -12.08
CA TYR A 50 6.51 -4.34 -11.95
C TYR A 50 6.32 -5.08 -13.28
N GLY A 51 7.35 -5.83 -13.70
CA GLY A 51 7.30 -6.67 -14.89
C GLY A 51 6.82 -5.90 -16.13
N VAL A 52 5.86 -6.48 -16.85
CA VAL A 52 5.34 -5.96 -18.12
C VAL A 52 4.13 -5.02 -17.94
N ASN A 53 3.81 -4.59 -16.72
CA ASN A 53 2.58 -3.84 -16.46
C ASN A 53 2.55 -2.49 -17.19
N ARG A 54 3.69 -1.79 -17.26
CA ARG A 54 3.80 -0.53 -18.00
C ARG A 54 3.40 -0.73 -19.47
N ASP A 55 4.01 -1.70 -20.13
CA ASP A 55 3.81 -1.92 -21.56
C ASP A 55 2.38 -2.36 -21.88
N ARG A 56 1.75 -3.14 -20.98
CA ARG A 56 0.33 -3.50 -21.09
C ARG A 56 -0.60 -2.30 -20.96
N ILE A 57 -0.32 -1.39 -20.03
CA ILE A 57 -1.12 -0.17 -19.87
C ILE A 57 -0.90 0.76 -21.07
N ASP A 58 0.34 0.91 -21.56
CA ASP A 58 0.62 1.67 -22.77
C ASP A 58 -0.12 1.10 -23.99
N ALA A 59 -0.15 -0.23 -24.16
CA ALA A 59 -0.92 -0.87 -25.23
C ALA A 59 -2.43 -0.62 -25.09
N MET A 60 -2.97 -0.72 -23.87
CA MET A 60 -4.38 -0.41 -23.60
C MET A 60 -4.71 1.06 -23.91
N LEU A 61 -3.83 2.00 -23.52
CA LEU A 61 -3.99 3.42 -23.82
C LEU A 61 -3.89 3.72 -25.31
N ALA A 62 -3.05 2.99 -26.05
CA ALA A 62 -2.96 3.10 -27.51
C ALA A 62 -4.21 2.54 -28.22
N GLU A 63 -4.82 1.49 -27.68
CA GLU A 63 -6.03 0.86 -28.23
C GLU A 63 -7.29 1.67 -27.94
N LEU A 64 -7.45 2.13 -26.70
CA LEU A 64 -8.69 2.77 -26.23
C LEU A 64 -8.63 4.30 -26.28
N GLY A 65 -7.44 4.87 -26.19
CA GLY A 65 -7.24 6.32 -26.06
C GLY A 65 -7.22 7.06 -27.39
N THR A 66 -7.31 8.39 -27.30
CA THR A 66 -7.31 9.32 -28.44
C THR A 66 -6.07 10.20 -28.49
N CYS A 67 -4.99 9.76 -27.84
CA CYS A 67 -3.69 10.45 -27.79
C CYS A 67 -3.75 11.92 -27.31
N GLY A 68 -4.62 12.19 -26.33
CA GLY A 68 -4.76 13.51 -25.71
C GLY A 68 -5.77 14.44 -26.38
N ALA A 69 -6.57 13.94 -27.33
CA ALA A 69 -7.73 14.68 -27.80
C ALA A 69 -8.76 14.84 -26.66
N ASP A 70 -9.39 16.01 -26.60
CA ASP A 70 -10.49 16.25 -25.67
C ASP A 70 -11.64 15.26 -25.90
N GLY A 71 -12.33 14.88 -24.83
CA GLY A 71 -13.47 13.98 -24.90
C GLY A 71 -14.31 14.04 -23.63
N SER A 72 -15.60 13.73 -23.75
CA SER A 72 -16.51 13.62 -22.61
C SER A 72 -16.81 12.16 -22.30
N VAL A 73 -16.76 11.79 -21.01
CA VAL A 73 -17.18 10.46 -20.55
C VAL A 73 -18.67 10.21 -20.88
N THR A 74 -19.51 11.26 -20.87
CA THR A 74 -20.93 11.14 -21.25
C THR A 74 -21.12 10.72 -22.70
N ASP A 75 -20.13 11.05 -23.54
CA ASP A 75 -20.18 10.82 -24.98
C ASP A 75 -19.35 9.59 -25.38
N GLY A 76 -18.91 8.79 -24.37
CA GLY A 76 -18.21 7.53 -24.57
C GLY A 76 -16.70 7.59 -24.46
N ALA A 77 -16.11 8.69 -23.98
CA ALA A 77 -14.68 8.72 -23.70
C ALA A 77 -14.31 7.65 -22.63
N PRO A 78 -13.16 6.96 -22.76
CA PRO A 78 -12.73 5.96 -21.80
C PRO A 78 -12.58 6.53 -20.38
N LEU A 79 -12.99 5.75 -19.39
CA LEU A 79 -12.85 6.06 -17.97
C LEU A 79 -12.16 4.91 -17.24
N ALA A 80 -11.19 5.24 -16.40
CA ALA A 80 -10.57 4.31 -15.47
C ALA A 80 -10.87 4.74 -14.03
N LEU A 81 -11.15 3.78 -13.17
CA LEU A 81 -11.39 3.98 -11.74
C LEU A 81 -10.28 3.27 -10.98
N PHE A 82 -9.74 3.95 -9.96
CA PHE A 82 -8.72 3.40 -9.09
C PHE A 82 -9.23 3.48 -7.66
N ASP A 83 -9.12 2.37 -6.93
CA ASP A 83 -9.26 2.40 -5.48
C ASP A 83 -8.13 3.22 -4.86
N TRP A 84 -8.30 3.69 -3.63
CA TRP A 84 -7.37 4.59 -2.97
C TRP A 84 -6.30 3.84 -2.16
N ASP A 85 -6.72 3.23 -1.06
CA ASP A 85 -5.85 2.58 -0.09
C ASP A 85 -5.23 1.30 -0.68
N ASN A 86 -3.93 1.11 -0.44
CA ASN A 86 -3.12 0.05 -1.04
C ASN A 86 -3.18 -0.07 -2.57
N THR A 87 -3.67 0.97 -3.27
CA THR A 87 -3.77 1.01 -4.73
C THR A 87 -3.08 2.25 -5.30
N VAL A 88 -3.61 3.45 -5.06
CA VAL A 88 -2.93 4.70 -5.49
C VAL A 88 -1.92 5.16 -4.44
N VAL A 89 -2.24 4.94 -3.16
CA VAL A 89 -1.36 5.22 -2.04
C VAL A 89 -0.90 3.93 -1.39
N LYS A 90 0.30 3.95 -0.82
CA LYS A 90 0.79 2.85 0.01
C LYS A 90 0.12 2.90 1.38
N ASN A 91 -0.30 1.74 1.88
CA ASN A 91 -1.02 1.57 3.15
C ASN A 91 -2.44 2.16 3.11
N ASP A 92 -3.02 2.39 4.29
CA ASP A 92 -4.41 2.77 4.52
C ASP A 92 -4.51 4.13 5.23
N ILE A 93 -5.33 5.05 4.69
CA ILE A 93 -5.56 6.37 5.28
C ILE A 93 -6.34 6.29 6.59
N GLY A 94 -7.26 5.34 6.71
CA GLY A 94 -8.00 5.06 7.95
C GLY A 94 -7.04 4.72 9.08
N ASP A 95 -6.10 3.80 8.85
CA ASP A 95 -5.04 3.45 9.81
C ASP A 95 -4.21 4.67 10.20
N ALA A 96 -3.69 5.40 9.21
CA ALA A 96 -2.86 6.58 9.44
C ALA A 96 -3.62 7.63 10.27
N THR A 97 -4.90 7.82 9.98
CA THR A 97 -5.77 8.77 10.68
C THR A 97 -6.07 8.30 12.09
N PHE A 98 -6.43 7.03 12.30
CA PHE A 98 -6.70 6.46 13.61
C PHE A 98 -5.49 6.58 14.54
N PHE A 99 -4.32 6.07 14.12
CA PHE A 99 -3.12 6.13 14.94
C PHE A 99 -2.68 7.56 15.22
N TRP A 100 -2.83 8.47 14.26
CA TRP A 100 -2.57 9.88 14.50
C TRP A 100 -3.53 10.47 15.54
N MET A 101 -4.83 10.15 15.47
CA MET A 101 -5.82 10.66 16.44
C MET A 101 -5.55 10.13 17.84
N VAL A 102 -5.24 8.84 18.01
CA VAL A 102 -4.85 8.25 19.31
C VAL A 102 -3.61 8.95 19.85
N ARG A 103 -2.55 9.06 19.05
CA ARG A 103 -1.29 9.71 19.46
C ARG A 103 -1.47 11.18 19.87
N ASN A 104 -2.47 11.87 19.33
CA ASN A 104 -2.69 13.30 19.54
C ASN A 104 -3.89 13.62 20.44
N GLY A 105 -4.51 12.63 21.10
CA GLY A 105 -5.64 12.86 22.00
C GLY A 105 -6.86 13.46 21.29
N LYS A 106 -7.15 12.98 20.08
CA LYS A 106 -8.22 13.54 19.22
C LYS A 106 -9.48 12.68 19.14
N LEU A 107 -9.43 11.45 19.64
CA LEU A 107 -10.62 10.61 19.77
C LEU A 107 -11.49 11.13 20.91
N ARG A 108 -12.80 11.25 20.67
CA ARG A 108 -13.77 11.66 21.68
C ARG A 108 -14.36 10.42 22.36
N ALA A 109 -14.61 10.51 23.66
CA ALA A 109 -15.34 9.46 24.35
C ALA A 109 -16.79 9.37 23.82
N PRO A 110 -17.40 8.16 23.81
CA PRO A 110 -18.78 8.00 23.39
C PRO A 110 -19.74 8.90 24.18
N ALA A 111 -20.85 9.24 23.55
CA ALA A 111 -21.93 9.96 24.22
C ALA A 111 -22.42 9.16 25.43
N GLY A 112 -22.62 9.83 26.57
CA GLY A 112 -22.98 9.16 27.82
C GLY A 112 -21.91 8.23 28.41
N GLY A 113 -20.73 8.10 27.78
CA GLY A 113 -19.67 7.19 28.22
C GLY A 113 -19.94 5.72 27.89
N ASP A 114 -20.93 5.43 27.04
CA ASP A 114 -21.33 4.06 26.69
C ASP A 114 -20.65 3.58 25.41
N TRP A 115 -19.61 2.74 25.57
CA TRP A 115 -18.85 2.17 24.46
C TRP A 115 -19.66 1.23 23.57
N SER A 116 -20.73 0.61 24.07
CA SER A 116 -21.57 -0.28 23.26
C SER A 116 -22.31 0.47 22.15
N THR A 117 -22.41 1.80 22.26
CA THR A 117 -23.03 2.66 21.23
C THR A 117 -22.10 2.98 20.05
N THR A 118 -20.80 2.66 20.16
CA THR A 118 -19.80 3.01 19.14
C THR A 118 -19.75 2.02 17.97
N SER A 119 -20.07 0.76 18.22
CA SER A 119 -20.07 -0.29 17.21
C SER A 119 -20.99 -1.43 17.62
N PRO A 120 -21.85 -1.94 16.72
CA PRO A 120 -22.70 -3.10 16.99
C PRO A 120 -21.90 -4.42 17.10
N TYR A 121 -20.61 -4.41 16.72
CA TYR A 121 -19.75 -5.58 16.77
C TYR A 121 -18.92 -5.67 18.06
N LEU A 122 -18.91 -4.61 18.87
CA LEU A 122 -18.14 -4.57 20.10
C LEU A 122 -18.72 -5.58 21.11
N THR A 123 -17.88 -6.48 21.61
CA THR A 123 -18.34 -7.46 22.59
C THR A 123 -18.65 -6.79 23.94
N PRO A 124 -19.48 -7.40 24.80
CA PRO A 124 -19.67 -6.92 26.17
C PRO A 124 -18.36 -6.86 26.96
N GLN A 125 -17.43 -7.78 26.66
CA GLN A 125 -16.10 -7.81 27.28
C GLN A 125 -15.26 -6.61 26.84
N ALA A 126 -15.16 -6.34 25.54
CA ALA A 126 -14.44 -5.18 25.01
C ALA A 126 -15.05 -3.85 25.50
N THR A 127 -16.39 -3.76 25.55
CA THR A 127 -17.10 -2.61 26.14
C THR A 127 -16.67 -2.35 27.59
N ALA A 128 -16.59 -3.40 28.41
CA ALA A 128 -16.17 -3.28 29.79
C ALA A 128 -14.68 -2.93 29.92
N ALA A 129 -13.83 -3.50 29.06
CA ALA A 129 -12.40 -3.21 29.02
C ALA A 129 -12.13 -1.74 28.66
N LEU A 130 -12.74 -1.24 27.57
CA LEU A 130 -12.70 0.17 27.18
C LEU A 130 -13.23 1.11 28.26
N SER A 131 -14.37 0.77 28.89
CA SER A 131 -14.93 1.59 29.99
C SER A 131 -13.95 1.72 31.14
N LYS A 132 -13.23 0.64 31.46
CA LYS A 132 -12.24 0.62 32.53
C LYS A 132 -10.96 1.37 32.15
N ALA A 133 -10.42 1.11 30.96
CA ALA A 133 -9.17 1.69 30.49
C ALA A 133 -9.30 3.21 30.29
N CYS A 134 -10.44 3.66 29.79
CA CYS A 134 -10.72 5.06 29.48
C CYS A 134 -11.53 5.79 30.56
N ALA A 135 -11.51 5.33 31.82
CA ALA A 135 -12.33 5.89 32.90
C ALA A 135 -12.08 7.39 33.19
N ALA A 136 -10.91 7.93 32.82
CA ALA A 136 -10.59 9.34 32.95
C ALA A 136 -11.25 10.24 31.88
N ALA A 137 -11.77 9.63 30.81
CA ALA A 137 -12.40 10.35 29.71
C ALA A 137 -13.78 10.89 30.11
N LYS A 138 -14.04 12.15 29.78
CA LYS A 138 -15.37 12.75 29.95
C LYS A 138 -16.21 12.44 28.71
N PRO A 139 -17.47 11.98 28.86
CA PRO A 139 -18.35 11.71 27.74
C PRO A 139 -18.40 12.86 26.72
N GLY A 140 -18.23 12.55 25.44
CA GLY A 140 -18.23 13.52 24.35
C GLY A 140 -16.98 14.41 24.25
N GLU A 141 -16.10 14.46 25.25
CA GLU A 141 -14.86 15.24 25.20
C GLU A 141 -13.71 14.43 24.60
N PRO A 142 -12.66 15.11 24.07
CA PRO A 142 -11.43 14.44 23.67
C PRO A 142 -10.82 13.64 24.84
N MET A 143 -10.47 12.39 24.57
CA MET A 143 -9.81 11.50 25.51
C MET A 143 -8.32 11.84 25.60
N PRO A 144 -7.70 11.73 26.78
CA PRO A 144 -6.29 12.10 26.98
C PRO A 144 -5.31 11.00 26.52
N THR A 145 -5.57 10.34 25.39
CA THR A 145 -4.78 9.18 24.88
C THR A 145 -3.33 9.52 24.52
N ASN A 146 -2.98 10.80 24.46
CA ASN A 146 -1.61 11.26 24.28
C ASN A 146 -0.78 11.28 25.58
N THR A 147 -1.43 11.18 26.74
CA THR A 147 -0.79 11.16 28.06
C THR A 147 -1.19 9.96 28.91
N ASP A 148 -2.38 9.42 28.69
CA ASP A 148 -2.89 8.19 29.29
C ASP A 148 -2.74 7.05 28.28
N LEU A 149 -1.69 6.25 28.48
CA LEU A 149 -1.39 5.14 27.59
C LEU A 149 -2.32 3.95 27.80
N GLY A 150 -2.95 3.80 28.97
CA GLY A 150 -3.85 2.66 29.22
C GLY A 150 -5.09 2.72 28.33
N CYS A 151 -5.70 3.90 28.22
CA CYS A 151 -6.81 4.12 27.29
C CYS A 151 -6.35 4.01 25.82
N ALA A 152 -5.15 4.49 25.50
CA ALA A 152 -4.60 4.39 24.14
C ALA A 152 -4.38 2.93 23.71
N ASP A 153 -3.81 2.11 24.60
CA ASP A 153 -3.52 0.70 24.36
C ASP A 153 -4.81 -0.11 24.17
N GLU A 154 -5.85 0.15 24.95
CA GLU A 154 -7.15 -0.53 24.81
C GLU A 154 -7.90 -0.11 23.53
N LEU A 155 -7.78 1.14 23.09
CA LEU A 155 -8.32 1.55 21.80
C LEU A 155 -7.58 0.85 20.65
N LEU A 156 -6.26 0.66 20.82
CA LEU A 156 -5.44 -0.03 19.83
C LEU A 156 -5.79 -1.52 19.75
N SER A 157 -5.97 -2.22 20.88
CA SER A 157 -6.35 -3.64 20.89
C SER A 157 -7.68 -3.87 20.17
N VAL A 158 -8.69 -3.06 20.44
CA VAL A 158 -9.98 -3.14 19.74
C VAL A 158 -9.82 -2.92 18.24
N TYR A 159 -8.96 -1.97 17.84
CA TYR A 159 -8.74 -1.65 16.43
C TYR A 159 -7.95 -2.72 15.67
N THR A 160 -6.90 -3.29 16.27
CA THR A 160 -5.98 -4.22 15.58
C THR A 160 -6.38 -5.68 15.74
N ASP A 161 -6.94 -6.03 16.90
CA ASP A 161 -7.15 -7.43 17.29
C ASP A 161 -8.63 -7.84 17.17
N GLY A 162 -9.54 -6.85 17.07
CA GLY A 162 -10.96 -7.06 16.81
C GLY A 162 -11.75 -7.65 17.99
N GLU A 163 -11.50 -7.15 19.20
CA GLU A 163 -12.20 -7.55 20.44
C GLU A 163 -13.66 -7.07 20.55
#